data_AF-A0A920PCC2-F1
#
_entry.id   AF-A0A920PCC2-F1
#
_cell.length_a   1.000
_cell.length_b   1.000
_cell.length_c   1.000
_cell.angle_alpha   90.00
_cell.angle_beta   90.00
_cell.angle_gamma   90.00
#
_symmetry.space_group_name_H-M   'P 1'
#
loop_
_entity.id
_entity.type
_entity.pdbx_description
1 polymer ?
#
loop_
_entity_poly.entity_id
_entity_poly.type
_entity_poly.pdbx_seq_one_letter_code
_entity_poly.pdbx_strand_id
1 'polypeptide(L)'
;MQNNFQIVNGIKEKIKILAVSLIFILNGITPVSAFDFSDWDSLIGRHVRPKKVDGILIHAVNYENLKKDSEFSNLVSRLESVHLDSLKTRDEKLVFWINTYNILAAKMVVDHFPIKSIKDIGGFFSPVWKKKSR
;
A
#
# COMPACT_ATOMS: atom_id res chain seq x y z
N MET A 1 -25.66 -56.16 23.12
CA MET A 1 -24.40 -55.74 22.46
C MET A 1 -24.60 -54.80 21.26
N GLN A 2 -25.71 -54.92 20.49
CA GLN A 2 -26.00 -54.06 19.32
C GLN A 2 -26.20 -52.56 19.62
N ASN A 3 -26.75 -52.21 20.79
CA ASN A 3 -27.07 -50.82 21.14
C ASN A 3 -25.83 -49.93 21.30
N ASN A 4 -24.78 -50.45 21.96
CA ASN A 4 -23.53 -49.72 22.18
C ASN A 4 -22.78 -49.47 20.86
N PHE A 5 -22.88 -50.38 19.90
CA PHE A 5 -22.26 -50.23 18.58
C PHE A 5 -22.90 -49.09 17.78
N GLN A 6 -24.23 -48.97 17.81
CA GLN A 6 -24.95 -47.88 17.13
C GLN A 6 -24.68 -46.52 17.77
N ILE A 7 -24.60 -46.45 19.10
CA ILE A 7 -24.25 -45.23 19.83
C ILE A 7 -22.83 -44.77 19.47
N VAL A 8 -21.86 -45.69 19.49
CA VAL A 8 -20.46 -45.37 19.16
C VAL A 8 -20.29 -44.92 17.71
N ASN A 9 -21.01 -45.54 16.76
CA ASN A 9 -20.98 -45.12 15.37
C ASN A 9 -21.63 -43.75 15.16
N GLY A 10 -22.75 -43.47 15.84
CA GLY A 10 -23.38 -42.15 15.83
C GLY A 10 -22.48 -41.04 16.40
N ILE A 11 -21.71 -41.34 17.45
CA ILE A 11 -20.72 -40.41 18.02
C ILE A 11 -19.57 -40.17 17.03
N LYS A 12 -19.04 -41.21 16.37
CA LYS A 12 -17.97 -41.10 15.37
C LYS A 12 -18.39 -40.26 14.16
N GLU A 13 -19.62 -40.41 13.68
CA GLU A 13 -20.15 -39.60 12.59
C GLU A 13 -20.32 -38.13 13.00
N LYS A 14 -20.82 -37.85 14.21
CA LYS A 14 -20.89 -36.48 14.73
C LYS A 14 -19.50 -35.83 14.88
N ILE A 15 -18.50 -36.60 15.36
CA ILE A 15 -17.11 -36.12 15.45
C ILE A 15 -16.52 -35.85 14.07
N LYS A 16 -16.78 -36.71 13.08
CA LYS A 16 -16.37 -36.46 11.69
C LYS A 16 -17.00 -35.19 11.11
N ILE A 17 -18.31 -35.00 11.29
CA ILE A 17 -19.02 -33.81 10.81
C ILE A 17 -18.46 -32.54 11.47
N LEU A 18 -18.20 -32.58 12.79
CA LEU A 18 -17.56 -31.48 13.51
C LEU A 18 -16.14 -31.20 13.00
N ALA A 19 -15.33 -32.24 12.77
CA ALA A 19 -13.97 -32.11 12.27
C ALA A 19 -13.93 -31.53 10.84
N VAL A 20 -14.82 -31.99 9.95
CA VAL A 20 -14.95 -31.46 8.59
C VAL A 20 -15.41 -30.00 8.63
N SER A 21 -16.40 -29.67 9.46
CA SER A 21 -16.90 -28.30 9.60
C SER A 21 -15.83 -27.34 10.12
N LEU A 22 -15.00 -27.80 11.08
CA LEU A 22 -13.88 -27.03 11.62
C LEU A 22 -12.81 -26.75 10.56
N ILE A 23 -12.51 -27.72 9.69
CA ILE A 23 -11.57 -27.55 8.57
C ILE A 23 -12.09 -26.49 7.59
N PHE A 24 -13.39 -26.46 7.28
CA PHE A 24 -13.98 -25.43 6.41
C PHE A 24 -13.94 -24.02 7.02
N ILE A 25 -14.11 -23.90 8.34
CA ILE A 25 -14.01 -22.61 9.05
C ILE A 25 -12.56 -22.08 9.06
N LEU A 26 -11.58 -22.97 9.22
CA LEU A 26 -10.15 -22.60 9.27
C LEU A 26 -9.56 -22.20 7.90
N ASN A 27 -10.16 -22.65 6.78
CA ASN A 27 -9.72 -22.29 5.43
C ASN A 27 -10.40 -21.04 4.85
N GLY A 28 -11.36 -20.44 5.57
CA GLY A 28 -12.21 -19.36 5.07
C GLY A 28 -11.72 -17.92 5.32
N ILE A 29 -10.59 -17.74 6.01
CA ILE A 29 -10.08 -16.40 6.35
C ILE A 29 -8.74 -16.20 5.67
N THR A 30 -8.73 -15.85 4.40
CA THR A 30 -7.58 -15.17 3.82
C THR A 30 -7.69 -13.69 4.23
N PRO A 31 -6.78 -13.16 5.07
CA PRO A 31 -6.74 -11.72 5.26
C PRO A 31 -6.41 -11.11 3.91
N VAL A 32 -7.36 -10.35 3.34
CA VAL A 32 -7.04 -9.48 2.23
C VAL A 32 -6.19 -8.36 2.82
N SER A 33 -4.88 -8.44 2.62
CA SER A 33 -4.00 -7.38 3.09
C SER A 33 -4.13 -6.20 2.14
N ALA A 34 -4.49 -5.04 2.68
CA ALA A 34 -4.32 -3.77 1.99
C ALA A 34 -2.84 -3.58 1.58
N PHE A 35 -2.59 -2.68 0.63
CA PHE A 35 -1.22 -2.31 0.27
C PHE A 35 -0.49 -1.75 1.50
N ASP A 36 0.69 -2.29 1.80
CA ASP A 36 1.51 -1.84 2.91
C ASP A 36 2.36 -0.61 2.53
N PHE A 37 2.16 0.49 3.25
CA PHE A 37 2.86 1.77 3.08
C PHE A 37 3.94 2.04 4.16
N SER A 38 4.34 1.03 4.93
CA SER A 38 5.35 1.17 6.00
C SER A 38 6.72 1.67 5.51
N ASP A 39 7.08 1.36 4.26
CA ASP A 39 8.27 1.88 3.59
C ASP A 39 8.12 3.38 3.29
N TRP A 40 6.94 3.84 2.89
CA TRP A 40 6.65 5.26 2.73
C TRP A 40 6.79 6.02 4.06
N ASP A 41 6.24 5.49 5.15
CA ASP A 41 6.36 6.07 6.49
C ASP A 41 7.83 6.18 6.94
N SER A 42 8.62 5.16 6.63
CA SER A 42 10.06 5.14 6.91
C SER A 42 10.80 6.18 6.07
N LEU A 43 10.48 6.30 4.78
CA LEU A 43 11.07 7.26 3.85
C LEU A 43 10.79 8.70 4.27
N ILE A 44 9.55 9.05 4.64
CA ILE A 44 9.25 10.40 5.13
C ILE A 44 9.98 10.69 6.45
N GLY A 45 10.07 9.70 7.35
CA GLY A 45 10.80 9.81 8.60
C GLY A 45 12.30 10.08 8.40
N ARG A 46 12.91 9.54 7.34
CA ARG A 46 14.32 9.77 7.02
C ARG A 46 14.57 11.05 6.23
N HIS A 47 13.67 11.42 5.31
CA HIS A 47 13.94 12.47 4.31
C HIS A 47 13.18 13.77 4.53
N VAL A 48 12.23 13.85 5.46
CA VAL A 48 11.52 15.10 5.78
C VAL A 48 12.17 15.79 6.96
N ARG A 49 12.57 17.06 6.80
CA ARG A 49 13.20 17.85 7.87
C ARG A 49 12.64 19.27 7.92
N PRO A 50 12.60 19.90 9.11
CA PRO A 50 12.30 21.32 9.21
C PRO A 50 13.29 22.15 8.36
N LYS A 51 12.76 23.07 7.57
CA LYS A 51 13.50 24.01 6.73
C LYS A 51 12.80 25.35 6.76
N LYS A 52 13.57 26.44 6.86
CA LYS A 52 13.03 27.80 6.78
C LYS A 52 13.03 28.26 5.31
N VAL A 53 11.88 28.65 4.79
CA VAL A 53 11.70 29.22 3.44
C VAL A 53 10.96 30.54 3.59
N ASP A 54 11.56 31.64 3.13
CA ASP A 54 11.00 32.99 3.23
C ASP A 54 10.52 33.37 4.64
N GLY A 55 11.26 32.95 5.67
CA GLY A 55 10.92 33.21 7.06
C GLY A 55 10.01 32.16 7.71
N ILE A 56 9.37 31.30 6.93
CA ILE A 56 8.38 30.31 7.39
C ILE A 56 9.06 28.97 7.63
N LEU A 57 8.85 28.38 8.80
CA LEU A 57 9.31 27.02 9.10
C LEU A 57 8.34 26.01 8.48
N ILE A 58 8.85 25.17 7.58
CA ILE A 58 8.09 24.10 6.93
C ILE A 58 8.82 22.77 7.12
N HIS A 59 8.09 21.66 7.02
CA HIS A 59 8.69 20.33 6.89
C HIS A 59 8.91 20.06 5.41
N ALA A 60 10.16 20.17 4.96
CA ALA A 60 10.53 20.00 3.56
C ALA A 60 11.12 18.60 3.32
N VAL A 61 10.76 18.00 2.19
CA VAL A 61 11.37 16.77 1.70
C VAL A 61 12.77 17.08 1.14
N ASN A 62 13.77 16.31 1.55
CA ASN A 62 15.10 16.31 0.96
C ASN A 62 15.11 15.47 -0.33
N TYR A 63 14.63 16.06 -1.43
CA TYR A 63 14.52 15.38 -2.72
C TYR A 63 15.88 14.92 -3.29
N GLU A 64 16.97 15.60 -2.95
CA GLU A 64 18.31 15.20 -3.41
C GLU A 64 18.71 13.83 -2.83
N ASN A 65 18.46 13.61 -1.53
CA ASN A 65 18.75 12.33 -0.89
C ASN A 65 17.67 11.28 -1.18
N LEU A 66 16.39 11.68 -1.27
CA LEU A 66 15.31 10.78 -1.66
C LEU A 66 15.56 10.17 -3.05
N LYS A 67 16.08 10.95 -4.00
CA LYS A 67 16.47 10.48 -5.34
C LYS A 67 17.52 9.36 -5.32
N LYS A 68 18.38 9.32 -4.29
CA LYS A 68 19.47 8.37 -4.14
C LYS A 68 19.08 7.14 -3.29
N ASP A 69 17.90 7.17 -2.64
CA ASP A 69 17.41 6.09 -1.78
C ASP A 69 16.69 5.02 -2.62
N SER A 70 17.26 3.82 -2.70
CA SER A 70 16.71 2.72 -3.49
C SER A 70 15.37 2.20 -2.95
N GLU A 71 15.07 2.40 -1.66
CA GLU A 71 13.76 2.07 -1.11
C GLU A 71 12.66 2.90 -1.77
N PHE A 72 12.93 4.15 -2.16
CA PHE A 72 11.97 4.98 -2.86
C PHE A 72 11.64 4.45 -4.26
N SER A 73 12.67 4.06 -5.04
CA SER A 73 12.44 3.43 -6.35
C SER A 73 11.71 2.09 -6.23
N ASN A 74 12.04 1.30 -5.21
CA ASN A 74 11.37 0.02 -4.97
C ASN A 74 9.89 0.20 -4.61
N LEU A 75 9.57 1.18 -3.76
CA LEU A 75 8.19 1.56 -3.43
C LEU A 75 7.40 1.95 -4.69
N VAL A 76 7.97 2.78 -5.56
CA VAL A 76 7.34 3.16 -6.83
C VAL A 76 7.06 1.93 -7.69
N SER A 77 8.03 1.03 -7.87
CA SER A 77 7.81 -0.20 -8.66
C SER A 77 6.74 -1.10 -8.06
N ARG A 78 6.67 -1.19 -6.72
CA ARG A 78 5.59 -1.93 -6.03
C ARG A 78 4.23 -1.32 -6.33
N LEU A 79 4.09 0.01 -6.30
CA LEU A 79 2.83 0.68 -6.64
C LEU A 79 2.38 0.38 -8.07
N GLU A 80 3.30 0.37 -9.02
CA GLU A 80 3.02 0.08 -10.43
C GLU A 80 2.56 -1.38 -10.65
N SER A 81 2.97 -2.30 -9.77
CA SER A 81 2.55 -3.71 -9.82
C SER A 81 1.21 -4.02 -9.15
N VAL A 82 0.53 -3.04 -8.55
CA VAL A 82 -0.72 -3.29 -7.82
C VAL A 82 -1.88 -3.58 -8.77
N HIS A 83 -2.53 -4.72 -8.57
CA HIS A 83 -3.80 -5.03 -9.19
C HIS A 83 -4.93 -4.32 -8.44
N LEU A 84 -5.57 -3.32 -9.05
CA LEU A 84 -6.62 -2.52 -8.38
C LEU A 84 -7.83 -3.35 -7.92
N ASP A 85 -8.11 -4.49 -8.57
CA ASP A 85 -9.16 -5.41 -8.18
C ASP A 85 -8.88 -6.11 -6.84
N SER A 86 -7.64 -6.05 -6.34
CA SER A 86 -7.28 -6.51 -4.99
C SER A 86 -7.82 -5.62 -3.88
N LEU A 87 -8.08 -4.33 -4.18
CA LEU A 87 -8.64 -3.37 -3.24
C LEU A 87 -10.17 -3.57 -3.17
N LYS A 88 -10.64 -4.23 -2.11
CA LYS A 88 -12.04 -4.68 -1.98
C LYS A 88 -12.93 -3.60 -1.37
N THR A 89 -12.43 -2.90 -0.36
CA THR A 89 -13.23 -1.93 0.39
C THR A 89 -13.06 -0.51 -0.14
N ARG A 90 -14.03 0.36 0.18
CA ARG A 90 -13.92 1.80 -0.10
C ARG A 90 -12.72 2.41 0.61
N ASP A 91 -12.48 2.02 1.86
CA ASP A 91 -11.43 2.60 2.68
C ASP A 91 -10.05 2.14 2.22
N GLU A 92 -9.87 0.88 1.81
CA GLU A 92 -8.66 0.40 1.15
C GLU A 92 -8.34 1.23 -0.11
N LYS A 93 -9.33 1.48 -0.96
CA LYS A 93 -9.16 2.31 -2.16
C LYS A 93 -8.79 3.74 -1.79
N LEU A 94 -9.45 4.32 -0.80
CA LEU A 94 -9.18 5.69 -0.37
C LEU A 94 -7.75 5.85 0.16
N VAL A 95 -7.34 4.97 1.08
CA VAL A 95 -5.98 4.95 1.64
C VAL A 95 -4.95 4.73 0.53
N PHE A 96 -5.22 3.80 -0.38
CA PHE A 96 -4.32 3.52 -1.50
C PHE A 96 -4.13 4.76 -2.38
N TRP A 97 -5.22 5.41 -2.81
CA TRP A 97 -5.13 6.54 -3.74
C TRP A 97 -4.52 7.79 -3.11
N ILE A 98 -4.80 8.07 -1.83
CA ILE A 98 -4.20 9.22 -1.13
C ILE A 98 -2.68 9.05 -1.04
N ASN A 99 -2.21 7.87 -0.60
CA ASN A 99 -0.77 7.63 -0.47
C ASN A 99 -0.08 7.57 -1.84
N THR A 100 -0.68 6.86 -2.81
CA THR A 100 -0.16 6.78 -4.18
C THR A 100 0.00 8.16 -4.80
N TYR A 101 -0.99 9.05 -4.63
CA TYR A 101 -0.88 10.43 -5.13
C TYR A 101 0.34 11.15 -4.55
N ASN A 102 0.53 11.10 -3.23
CA ASN A 102 1.66 11.78 -2.57
C ASN A 102 3.02 11.21 -3.01
N ILE A 103 3.12 9.88 -3.13
CA ILE A 103 4.33 9.19 -3.55
C ILE A 103 4.68 9.55 -5.00
N LEU A 104 3.69 9.53 -5.91
CA LEU A 104 3.90 9.87 -7.31
C LEU A 104 4.18 11.37 -7.51
N ALA A 105 3.64 12.26 -6.66
CA ALA A 105 4.01 13.66 -6.65
C ALA A 105 5.49 13.85 -6.25
N ALA A 106 5.95 13.14 -5.22
CA ALA A 106 7.37 13.12 -4.86
C ALA A 106 8.24 12.55 -5.98
N LYS A 107 7.80 11.48 -6.65
CA LYS A 107 8.49 10.91 -7.81
C LYS A 107 8.63 11.94 -8.93
N MET A 108 7.57 12.67 -9.23
CA MET A 108 7.59 13.71 -10.24
C MET A 108 8.67 14.77 -9.98
N VAL A 109 8.84 15.18 -8.71
CA VAL A 109 9.92 16.09 -8.30
C VAL A 109 11.29 15.42 -8.42
N VAL A 110 11.44 14.19 -7.92
CA VAL A 110 12.69 13.41 -7.96
C VAL A 110 13.21 13.21 -9.39
N ASP A 111 12.31 12.83 -10.31
CA ASP A 111 12.64 12.54 -11.70
C ASP A 111 13.20 13.77 -12.42
N HIS A 112 12.74 14.96 -12.05
CA HIS A 112 13.14 16.23 -12.68
C HIS A 112 14.16 17.01 -11.85
N PHE A 113 14.49 16.57 -10.64
CA PHE A 113 15.36 17.31 -9.73
C PHE A 113 16.76 17.56 -10.35
N PRO A 114 17.33 18.78 -10.24
CA PRO A 114 16.84 19.95 -9.48
C PRO A 114 15.85 20.82 -10.26
N ILE A 115 14.76 21.23 -9.61
CA ILE A 115 13.75 22.18 -10.15
C ILE A 115 13.39 23.25 -9.13
N LYS A 116 12.93 24.40 -9.61
CA LYS A 116 12.41 25.47 -8.75
C LYS A 116 10.97 25.19 -8.32
N SER A 117 10.13 24.69 -9.23
CA SER A 117 8.74 24.35 -8.94
C SER A 117 8.30 23.11 -9.72
N ILE A 118 7.50 22.24 -9.08
CA ILE A 118 6.85 21.12 -9.76
C ILE A 118 5.91 21.59 -10.88
N LYS A 119 5.42 22.85 -10.80
CA LYS A 119 4.61 23.47 -11.86
C LYS A 119 5.41 23.69 -13.13
N ASP A 120 6.73 23.87 -13.05
CA ASP A 120 7.62 24.09 -14.20
C ASP A 120 7.79 22.82 -15.04
N ILE A 121 7.46 21.65 -14.49
CA ILE A 121 7.43 20.37 -15.21
C ILE A 121 6.25 20.34 -16.20
N GLY A 122 5.18 21.09 -15.90
CA GLY A 122 4.00 21.26 -16.74
C GLY A 122 3.98 22.62 -17.42
N GLY A 123 3.13 22.78 -18.43
CA GLY A 123 2.84 24.07 -19.03
C GLY A 123 1.43 24.54 -18.66
N PHE A 124 1.12 25.82 -18.87
CA PHE A 124 -0.20 26.41 -18.61
C PHE A 124 -1.36 25.66 -19.32
N PHE A 125 -1.06 24.97 -20.43
CA PHE A 125 -2.01 24.14 -21.20
C PHE A 125 -1.72 22.62 -21.13
N SER A 126 -0.71 22.22 -20.35
CA SER A 126 -0.25 20.83 -20.22
C SER A 126 -0.10 20.47 -18.73
N PRO A 127 -1.20 20.03 -18.08
CA PRO A 127 -1.16 19.63 -16.68
C PRO A 127 -0.10 18.56 -16.45
N VAL A 128 0.70 18.71 -15.40
CA VAL A 128 1.74 17.74 -14.99
C VAL A 128 1.17 16.32 -14.90
N TRP A 129 -0.05 16.20 -14.41
CA TRP A 129 -0.78 14.94 -14.21
C TRP A 129 -1.24 14.25 -15.50
N LYS A 130 -1.07 14.89 -16.68
CA LYS A 130 -1.30 14.26 -17.99
C LYS A 130 -0.03 13.69 -18.62
N LYS A 131 1.17 13.93 -18.04
CA LYS A 131 2.40 13.32 -18.53
C LYS A 131 2.51 11.89 -18.02
N LYS A 132 2.79 10.96 -18.93
CA LYS A 132 3.09 9.56 -18.58
C LYS A 132 4.39 9.55 -17.79
N SER A 133 4.37 9.04 -16.55
CA SER A 133 5.62 8.70 -15.86
C SER A 133 6.32 7.65 -16.70
N ARG A 134 7.58 7.93 -17.06
CA ARG A 134 8.46 6.94 -17.71
C ARG A 134 9.18 6.14 -16.64
#